data_AF-A0A0D2ZZ57-F1
#
_entry.id   AF-A0A0D2ZZ57-F1
#
_cell.length_a   1.000
_cell.length_b   1.000
_cell.length_c   1.000
_cell.angle_alpha   90.00
_cell.angle_beta   90.00
_cell.angle_gamma   90.00
#
_symmetry.space_group_name_H-M   'P 1'
#
loop_
_entity.id
_entity.type
_entity.pdbx_description
1 polymer ?
#
loop_
_entity_poly.entity_id
_entity_poly.type
_entity_poly.pdbx_seq_one_letter_code
_entity_poly.pdbx_strand_id
1 'polypeptide(L)'
;LLEPAILDAYSYCETAKELWETLKNVYGNTSNLSRVFEVKKALNDLTQEDMEFTKHLGRFRTLWSELEMLRPSTTDPELLNERREQDKVFGLLLTLNPSYSGLISEYVEG
;
A
#
# COMPACT_ATOMS: atom_id res chain seq x y z
N LEU A 1 13.56 4.33 -12.12
CA LEU A 1 13.52 5.73 -11.62
C LEU A 1 12.05 6.14 -11.71
N LEU A 2 11.52 6.82 -10.70
CA LEU A 2 10.19 7.44 -10.79
C LEU A 2 10.13 8.26 -12.08
N GLU A 3 9.00 8.26 -12.79
CA GLU A 3 8.84 9.18 -13.90
C GLU A 3 9.03 10.62 -13.40
N PRO A 4 9.71 11.50 -14.17
CA PRO A 4 9.96 12.87 -13.76
C PRO A 4 8.69 13.62 -13.34
N ALA A 5 7.57 13.37 -14.01
CA ALA A 5 6.27 13.97 -13.67
C ALA A 5 5.73 13.50 -12.31
N ILE A 6 6.01 12.24 -11.95
CA ILE A 6 5.64 11.67 -10.66
C ILE A 6 6.56 12.23 -9.58
N LEU A 7 7.87 12.31 -9.82
CA LEU A 7 8.82 12.97 -8.92
C LEU A 7 8.45 14.44 -8.65
N ASP A 8 8.07 15.18 -9.69
CA ASP A 8 7.70 16.59 -9.58
C ASP A 8 6.40 16.72 -8.76
N ALA A 9 5.37 15.91 -9.04
CA ALA A 9 4.15 15.87 -8.23
C ALA A 9 4.43 15.53 -6.75
N TYR A 10 5.41 14.65 -6.48
CA TYR A 10 5.78 14.23 -5.13
C TYR A 10 6.57 15.31 -4.38
N SER A 11 7.35 16.15 -5.08
CA SER A 11 8.05 17.27 -4.46
C SER A 11 7.14 18.42 -4.03
N TYR A 12 5.88 18.47 -4.51
CA TYR A 12 4.89 19.46 -4.10
C TYR A 12 3.82 18.92 -3.13
N CYS A 13 3.83 17.62 -2.80
CA CYS A 13 2.89 17.07 -1.82
C CYS A 13 3.32 17.48 -0.40
N GLU A 14 2.55 18.38 0.23
CA GLU A 14 2.76 18.81 1.61
C GLU A 14 2.08 17.87 2.61
N THR A 15 1.16 17.02 2.12
CA THR A 15 0.39 16.09 2.96
C THR A 15 0.39 14.64 2.43
N ALA A 16 0.19 13.69 3.36
CA ALA A 16 -0.03 12.28 3.06
C ALA A 16 -1.21 12.05 2.10
N LYS A 17 -2.23 12.92 2.19
CA LYS A 17 -3.43 12.90 1.38
C LYS A 17 -3.13 13.22 -0.08
N GLU A 18 -2.41 14.31 -0.34
CA GLU A 18 -2.02 14.70 -1.71
C GLU A 18 -1.15 13.63 -2.37
N LEU A 19 -0.27 12.99 -1.59
CA LEU A 19 0.54 11.87 -2.06
C LEU A 19 -0.33 10.67 -2.47
N TRP A 20 -1.32 10.32 -1.65
CA TRP A 20 -2.27 9.24 -1.93
C TRP A 20 -3.19 9.54 -3.11
N GLU A 21 -3.71 10.76 -3.20
CA GLU A 21 -4.56 11.21 -4.30
C GLU A 21 -3.78 11.24 -5.62
N THR A 22 -2.52 11.68 -5.60
CA THR A 22 -1.63 11.61 -6.77
C THR A 22 -1.42 10.16 -7.21
N LEU A 23 -1.15 9.25 -6.26
CA LEU A 23 -1.03 7.81 -6.54
C LEU A 23 -2.32 7.26 -7.16
N LYS A 24 -3.49 7.59 -6.60
CA LYS A 24 -4.80 7.19 -7.11
C LYS A 24 -5.11 7.83 -8.47
N ASN A 25 -4.65 9.05 -8.75
CA ASN A 25 -4.89 9.68 -10.05
C ASN A 25 -4.00 9.10 -11.15
N VAL A 26 -2.75 8.76 -10.83
CA VAL A 26 -1.79 8.16 -11.78
C VAL A 26 -2.11 6.69 -12.04
N TYR A 27 -2.51 5.95 -11.01
CA TYR A 27 -2.66 4.49 -11.08
C TYR A 27 -4.11 3.99 -10.87
N GLY A 28 -5.08 4.87 -10.59
CA GLY A 28 -6.42 4.50 -10.10
C GLY A 28 -7.34 3.77 -11.07
N ASN A 29 -6.90 3.54 -12.31
CA ASN A 29 -7.54 2.55 -13.18
C ASN A 29 -7.18 1.11 -12.80
N THR A 30 -6.20 0.88 -11.93
CA THR A 30 -5.93 -0.44 -11.34
C THR A 30 -6.83 -0.64 -10.11
N SER A 31 -7.83 -1.50 -10.25
CA SER A 31 -8.66 -1.89 -9.12
C SER A 31 -7.78 -2.47 -8.02
N ASN A 32 -8.10 -2.12 -6.77
CA ASN A 32 -7.55 -2.68 -5.53
C ASN A 32 -6.29 -2.04 -4.92
N LEU A 33 -5.84 -0.86 -5.37
CA LEU A 33 -4.69 -0.17 -4.76
C LEU A 33 -4.86 0.06 -3.24
N SER A 34 -6.05 0.52 -2.81
CA SER A 34 -6.41 0.66 -1.40
C SER A 34 -6.32 -0.67 -0.65
N ARG A 35 -6.86 -1.73 -1.25
CA ARG A 35 -6.89 -3.05 -0.63
C ARG A 35 -5.48 -3.64 -0.48
N VAL A 36 -4.61 -3.44 -1.47
CA VAL A 36 -3.21 -3.83 -1.38
C VAL A 36 -2.52 -3.12 -0.22
N PHE A 37 -2.75 -1.81 -0.07
CA PHE A 37 -2.18 -1.05 1.04
C PHE A 37 -2.67 -1.58 2.40
N GLU A 38 -3.97 -1.82 2.56
CA GLU A 38 -4.55 -2.40 3.78
C GLU A 38 -3.94 -3.76 4.13
N VAL A 39 -3.83 -4.67 3.16
CA VAL A 39 -3.26 -6.01 3.37
C VAL A 39 -1.78 -5.91 3.75
N LYS A 40 -1.00 -5.04 3.10
CA LYS A 40 0.40 -4.78 3.45
C LYS A 40 0.55 -4.18 4.84
N LYS A 41 -0.31 -3.24 5.21
CA LYS A 41 -0.35 -2.68 6.57
C LYS A 41 -0.68 -3.75 7.60
N ALA A 42 -1.72 -4.56 7.35
CA ALA A 42 -2.09 -5.66 8.23
C ALA A 42 -0.97 -6.69 8.39
N LEU A 43 -0.21 -7.00 7.33
CA LEU A 43 0.98 -7.85 7.41
C LEU A 43 2.10 -7.21 8.23
N ASN A 44 2.33 -5.91 8.07
CA ASN A 44 3.36 -5.18 8.83
C ASN A 44 3.02 -5.08 10.32
N ASP A 45 1.75 -4.90 10.64
CA ASP A 45 1.25 -4.76 12.01
C ASP A 45 0.99 -6.14 12.66
N LEU A 46 1.09 -7.24 11.90
CA LEU A 46 0.87 -8.60 12.42
C LEU A 46 2.04 -9.07 13.28
N THR A 47 1.85 -8.97 14.59
CA THR A 47 2.75 -9.51 15.60
C THR A 47 2.23 -10.85 16.14
N GLN A 48 3.12 -11.70 16.65
CA GLN A 48 2.69 -12.96 17.30
C GLN A 48 2.15 -12.69 18.70
N GLU A 49 2.80 -11.82 19.49
CA GLU A 49 2.43 -11.53 20.88
C GLU A 49 2.11 -12.80 21.68
N ASP A 50 0.99 -12.83 22.40
CA ASP A 50 0.53 -13.97 23.19
C ASP A 50 -0.30 -14.98 22.35
N MET A 51 -0.35 -14.81 21.02
CA MET A 51 -1.10 -15.70 20.13
C MET A 51 -0.38 -17.04 19.93
N GLU A 52 -1.15 -18.13 19.94
CA GLU A 52 -0.64 -19.43 19.53
C GLU A 52 -0.07 -19.39 18.11
N PHE A 53 1.08 -20.04 17.92
CA PHE A 53 1.79 -20.07 16.65
C PHE A 53 0.91 -20.49 15.47
N THR A 54 0.07 -21.52 15.64
CA THR A 54 -0.82 -22.01 14.56
C THR A 54 -1.87 -20.99 14.14
N LYS A 55 -2.39 -20.20 15.08
CA LYS A 55 -3.33 -19.10 14.80
C LYS A 55 -2.63 -17.94 14.10
N HIS A 56 -1.44 -17.56 14.56
CA HIS A 56 -0.63 -16.52 13.93
C HIS A 56 -0.25 -16.91 12.50
N LEU A 57 0.24 -18.14 12.30
CA LEU A 57 0.56 -18.69 10.99
C LEU A 57 -0.66 -18.73 10.06
N GLY A 58 -1.84 -19.06 10.59
CA GLY A 58 -3.09 -19.01 9.85
C GLY A 58 -3.40 -17.60 9.34
N ARG A 59 -3.32 -16.59 10.21
CA ARG A 59 -3.54 -15.18 9.83
C ARG A 59 -2.54 -14.70 8.79
N PHE A 60 -1.26 -15.01 8.99
CA PHE A 60 -0.20 -14.67 8.04
C PHE A 60 -0.49 -15.27 6.65
N ARG A 61 -0.84 -16.56 6.58
CA ARG A 61 -1.16 -17.25 5.32
C ARG A 61 -2.36 -16.64 4.61
N THR A 62 -3.42 -16.28 5.34
CA THR A 62 -4.60 -15.64 4.76
C THR A 62 -4.26 -14.30 4.13
N LEU A 63 -3.55 -13.43 4.86
CA LEU A 63 -3.15 -12.11 4.35
C LEU A 63 -2.20 -12.24 3.15
N TRP A 64 -1.26 -13.19 3.20
CA TRP A 64 -0.32 -13.41 2.11
C TRP A 64 -1.02 -13.93 0.85
N SER A 65 -1.94 -14.88 0.99
CA SER A 65 -2.74 -15.39 -0.13
C SER A 65 -3.60 -14.29 -0.76
N GLU A 66 -4.16 -13.40 0.04
CA GLU A 66 -4.91 -12.26 -0.47
C GLU A 66 -4.01 -11.31 -1.26
N LEU A 67 -2.81 -11.00 -0.74
CA LEU A 67 -1.84 -10.16 -1.45
C LEU A 67 -1.45 -10.75 -2.82
N GLU A 68 -1.27 -12.07 -2.89
CA GLU A 68 -0.97 -12.77 -4.14
C GLU A 68 -2.13 -12.70 -5.15
N MET A 69 -3.38 -12.75 -4.68
CA MET A 69 -4.56 -12.55 -5.54
C MET A 69 -4.65 -11.12 -6.08
N LEU A 70 -4.35 -10.13 -5.22
CA LEU A 70 -4.39 -8.71 -5.58
C LEU A 70 -3.23 -8.31 -6.51
N ARG A 71 -2.07 -8.95 -6.34
CA ARG A 71 -0.87 -8.72 -7.14
C ARG A 71 -0.28 -10.05 -7.63
N PRO A 72 -0.89 -10.68 -8.65
CA PRO A 72 -0.35 -11.91 -9.24
C PRO A 72 1.09 -11.70 -9.72
N SER A 73 1.90 -12.75 -9.70
CA SER A 73 3.26 -12.70 -10.25
C SER A 73 3.24 -12.20 -11.70
N THR A 74 4.16 -11.33 -12.05
CA THR A 74 4.28 -10.79 -13.40
C THR A 74 5.75 -10.66 -13.79
N THR A 75 6.04 -10.84 -15.07
CA THR A 75 7.34 -10.57 -15.69
C THR A 75 7.34 -9.28 -16.51
N ASP A 76 6.19 -8.59 -16.58
CA ASP A 76 6.03 -7.33 -17.29
C ASP A 76 6.85 -6.22 -16.60
N PRO A 77 7.89 -5.67 -17.25
CA PRO A 77 8.75 -4.65 -16.67
C PRO A 77 8.00 -3.37 -16.27
N GLU A 78 6.96 -2.98 -17.01
CA GLU A 78 6.20 -1.74 -16.75
C GLU A 78 5.37 -1.91 -15.48
N LEU A 79 4.60 -3.00 -15.39
CA LEU A 79 3.81 -3.33 -14.19
C LEU A 79 4.70 -3.57 -12.96
N LEU A 80 5.89 -4.16 -13.12
CA LEU A 80 6.86 -4.30 -12.04
C LEU A 80 7.37 -2.95 -11.55
N ASN A 81 7.62 -2.00 -12.46
CA ASN A 81 8.04 -0.66 -12.09
C ASN A 81 6.91 0.10 -11.38
N GLU A 82 5.69 0.04 -11.89
CA GLU A 82 4.51 0.62 -11.23
C GLU A 82 4.34 0.09 -9.80
N ARG A 83 4.38 -1.23 -9.59
CA ARG A 83 4.27 -1.83 -8.25
C ARG A 83 5.36 -1.34 -7.30
N ARG A 84 6.58 -1.15 -7.82
CA ARG A 84 7.72 -0.62 -7.05
C ARG A 84 7.45 0.82 -6.62
N GLU A 85 6.90 1.66 -7.50
CA GLU A 85 6.58 3.05 -7.16
C GLU A 85 5.42 3.16 -6.17
N GLN A 86 4.38 2.35 -6.34
CA GLN A 86 3.30 2.19 -5.35
C GLN A 86 3.86 1.77 -3.98
N ASP A 87 4.78 0.80 -3.94
CA ASP A 87 5.37 0.31 -2.69
C ASP A 87 6.24 1.36 -1.97
N LYS A 88 6.88 2.29 -2.69
CA LYS A 88 7.58 3.41 -2.05
C LYS A 88 6.61 4.36 -1.35
N VAL A 89 5.47 4.66 -1.98
CA VAL A 89 4.40 5.47 -1.36
C VAL A 89 3.83 4.77 -0.16
N PHE A 90 3.51 3.48 -0.27
CA PHE A 90 3.05 2.68 0.87
C PHE A 90 4.05 2.70 2.02
N GLY A 91 5.34 2.51 1.72
CA GLY A 91 6.41 2.61 2.70
C GLY A 91 6.42 3.95 3.42
N LEU A 92 6.36 5.07 2.67
CA LEU A 92 6.29 6.40 3.26
C LEU A 92 5.04 6.55 4.15
N LEU A 93 3.85 6.17 3.67
CA LEU A 93 2.60 6.25 4.43
C LEU A 93 2.64 5.45 5.74
N LEU A 94 3.28 4.27 5.74
CA LEU A 94 3.44 3.45 6.95
C LEU A 94 4.41 4.07 7.98
N THR A 95 5.30 4.98 7.56
CA THR A 95 6.19 5.72 8.47
C THR A 95 5.58 6.99 9.06
N LEU A 96 4.44 7.45 8.52
CA LEU A 96 3.79 8.66 9.01
C LEU A 96 3.11 8.41 10.35
N ASN A 97 3.05 9.45 11.19
CA ASN A 97 2.39 9.38 12.49
C ASN A 97 0.88 9.04 12.29
N PRO A 98 0.26 8.22 13.15
CA PRO A 98 -1.17 7.91 13.09
C PRO A 98 -2.11 9.13 13.06
N SER A 99 -1.67 10.30 13.54
CA SER A 99 -2.38 11.57 13.37
C SER A 99 -2.57 12.00 11.90
N TYR A 100 -1.72 11.51 10.99
CA TYR A 100 -1.88 11.63 9.52
C TYR A 100 -2.73 10.50 8.92
N SER A 101 -2.99 9.42 9.68
CA SER A 101 -3.74 8.24 9.23
C SER A 101 -5.26 8.38 9.34
N GLY A 102 -5.77 9.35 10.12
CA GLY A 102 -7.20 9.66 10.19
C GLY A 102 -7.82 10.03 8.83
N LEU A 103 -6.99 10.46 7.88
CA LEU A 103 -7.38 10.76 6.49
C LEU A 103 -7.44 9.53 5.58
N ILE A 104 -6.94 8.35 5.99
CA ILE A 104 -6.99 7.14 5.16
C ILE A 104 -8.21 6.29 5.52
N SER A 105 -8.62 6.26 6.79
CA SER A 105 -9.80 5.51 7.24
C SER A 105 -11.14 6.09 6.76
N GLU A 106 -11.22 7.42 6.57
CA GLU A 106 -12.48 8.08 6.14
C GLU A 106 -12.81 7.85 4.65
N TYR A 107 -11.84 7.35 3.85
CA TYR A 107 -11.98 7.25 2.39
C TYR A 107 -11.77 5.84 1.83
N VAL A 108 -11.56 4.84 2.68
CA VAL A 108 -11.62 3.42 2.32
C VAL A 108 -13.07 2.91 2.27
N GLU A 109 -14.00 3.59 2.95
CA GLU A 109 -15.44 3.27 2.94
C GLU A 109 -16.30 4.19 2.06
N GLY A 110 -15.69 5.10 1.28
CA GLY A 110 -16.39 6.09 0.44
C GLY A 110 -16.25 5.88 -1.06
#